data_AF-A0A8J8IZJ6-F1
#
_entry.id   AF-A0A8J8IZJ6-F1
#
_cell.length_a   1.000
_cell.length_b   1.000
_cell.length_c   1.000
_cell.angle_alpha   90.00
_cell.angle_beta   90.00
_cell.angle_gamma   90.00
#
_symmetry.space_group_name_H-M   'P 1'
#
loop_
_entity.id
_entity.type
_entity.pdbx_description
1 polymer ?
#
loop_
_entity_poly.entity_id
_entity_poly.type
_entity_poly.pdbx_seq_one_letter_code
_entity_poly.pdbx_strand_id
1 'polypeptide(L)'
;MKQSLHKIWNSIKYGETVLIEHDSVTSPVLGFYHLISWARENGNTVVVDDVLDTLYMYKIHLELAGFDTSILDDIKVIKAGGRLEVGQILGRISLEEPSIRESEYKRILNSISPNDKVVNPVLGFEKLLLIADSKQDTLTTMNTVLSFTGTKRIAFYFITTDLLEKSVPYALLLFEDMATTVIRVTKKERMFSFSVVKSVNNEIDGVEVVI
;
A
#
# COMPACT_ATOMS: atom_id res chain seq x y z
N MET A 1 -1.29 -18.21 -11.55
CA MET A 1 -0.59 -17.17 -10.76
C MET A 1 -1.24 -15.80 -10.98
N LYS A 2 -0.95 -15.11 -12.09
CA LYS A 2 -1.53 -13.80 -12.43
C LYS A 2 -3.07 -13.76 -12.44
N GLN A 3 -3.72 -14.73 -13.09
CA GLN A 3 -5.18 -14.76 -13.21
C GLN A 3 -5.92 -14.88 -11.87
N SER A 4 -5.34 -15.55 -10.88
CA SER A 4 -6.00 -15.79 -9.59
C SER A 4 -6.02 -14.52 -8.72
N LEU A 5 -4.90 -13.77 -8.67
CA LEU A 5 -4.85 -12.49 -7.98
C LEU A 5 -5.64 -11.39 -8.72
N HIS A 6 -5.68 -11.44 -10.06
CA HIS A 6 -6.53 -10.54 -10.86
C HIS A 6 -8.00 -10.65 -10.46
N LYS A 7 -8.48 -11.83 -10.06
CA LYS A 7 -9.86 -11.98 -9.57
C LYS A 7 -10.10 -11.10 -8.35
N ILE A 8 -9.19 -11.10 -7.38
CA ILE A 8 -9.29 -10.24 -6.18
C ILE A 8 -9.25 -8.78 -6.61
N TRP A 9 -8.23 -8.35 -7.37
CA TRP A 9 -8.07 -6.94 -7.73
C TRP A 9 -9.21 -6.39 -8.59
N ASN A 10 -9.75 -7.19 -9.53
CA ASN A 10 -10.91 -6.81 -10.35
C ASN A 10 -12.18 -6.59 -9.51
N SER A 11 -12.26 -7.19 -8.33
CA SER A 11 -13.40 -7.08 -7.42
C SER A 11 -13.29 -5.89 -6.46
N ILE A 12 -12.13 -5.21 -6.41
CA ILE A 12 -11.92 -4.00 -5.60
C ILE A 12 -12.39 -2.77 -6.39
N LYS A 13 -13.13 -1.87 -5.71
CA LYS A 13 -13.73 -0.68 -6.31
C LYS A 13 -12.93 0.59 -6.01
N TYR A 14 -13.07 1.61 -6.86
CA TYR A 14 -12.58 2.95 -6.56
C TYR A 14 -13.20 3.48 -5.27
N GLY A 15 -12.38 4.11 -4.43
CA GLY A 15 -12.73 4.57 -3.10
C GLY A 15 -12.35 3.59 -1.99
N GLU A 16 -11.94 2.37 -2.34
CA GLU A 16 -11.54 1.40 -1.34
C GLU A 16 -10.14 1.67 -0.75
N THR A 17 -10.04 1.39 0.54
CA THR A 17 -8.79 1.35 1.30
C THR A 17 -8.54 -0.11 1.66
N VAL A 18 -7.61 -0.72 0.94
CA VAL A 18 -7.22 -2.13 1.07
C VAL A 18 -5.98 -2.22 1.94
N LEU A 19 -6.05 -3.04 2.99
CA LEU A 19 -4.91 -3.39 3.82
C LEU A 19 -4.34 -4.73 3.35
N ILE A 20 -3.06 -4.75 3.00
CA ILE A 20 -2.30 -5.96 2.68
C ILE A 20 -1.39 -6.26 3.87
N GLU A 21 -1.82 -7.19 4.71
CA GLU A 21 -1.13 -7.58 5.93
C GLU A 21 -0.11 -8.68 5.64
N HIS A 22 1.09 -8.53 6.18
CA HIS A 22 2.10 -9.59 6.17
C HIS A 22 2.99 -9.49 7.41
N ASP A 23 3.60 -10.59 7.83
CA ASP A 23 4.64 -10.54 8.86
C ASP A 23 5.99 -10.09 8.26
N SER A 24 6.97 -9.82 9.12
CA SER A 24 8.31 -9.38 8.72
C SER A 24 9.13 -10.38 7.91
N VAL A 25 8.73 -11.66 7.83
CA VAL A 25 9.46 -12.72 7.10
C VAL A 25 8.74 -13.19 5.83
N THR A 26 7.48 -12.79 5.67
CA THR A 26 6.64 -13.02 4.50
C THR A 26 6.77 -11.84 3.57
N SER A 27 7.52 -12.02 2.48
CA SER A 27 7.73 -10.95 1.49
C SER A 27 6.45 -10.71 0.67
N PRO A 28 5.82 -9.52 0.74
CA PRO A 28 4.65 -9.19 -0.06
C PRO A 28 5.01 -8.70 -1.48
N VAL A 29 6.31 -8.68 -1.79
CA VAL A 29 6.91 -8.03 -2.96
C VAL A 29 6.35 -8.57 -4.28
N LEU A 30 6.07 -9.87 -4.35
CA LEU A 30 5.41 -10.48 -5.53
C LEU A 30 3.97 -9.98 -5.71
N GLY A 31 3.24 -9.81 -4.60
CA GLY A 31 1.90 -9.23 -4.61
C GLY A 31 1.92 -7.78 -5.12
N PHE A 32 2.90 -6.99 -4.66
CA PHE A 32 3.13 -5.63 -5.18
C PHE A 32 3.44 -5.62 -6.68
N TYR A 33 4.38 -6.45 -7.15
CA TYR A 33 4.75 -6.53 -8.56
C TYR A 33 3.56 -6.83 -9.46
N HIS A 34 2.77 -7.84 -9.10
CA HIS A 34 1.60 -8.21 -9.87
C HIS A 34 0.46 -7.18 -9.77
N LEU A 35 0.32 -6.46 -8.65
CA LEU A 35 -0.60 -5.33 -8.52
C LEU A 35 -0.25 -4.22 -9.51
N ILE A 36 1.03 -3.87 -9.66
CA ILE A 36 1.47 -2.86 -10.65
C ILE A 36 1.16 -3.34 -12.07
N SER A 37 1.49 -4.59 -12.40
CA SER A 37 1.21 -5.19 -13.72
C SER A 37 -0.29 -5.14 -14.03
N TRP A 38 -1.13 -5.58 -13.09
CA TRP A 38 -2.58 -5.53 -13.24
C TRP A 38 -3.10 -4.11 -13.44
N ALA A 39 -2.64 -3.15 -12.64
CA ALA A 39 -3.11 -1.78 -12.71
C ALA A 39 -2.81 -1.15 -14.08
N ARG A 40 -1.59 -1.35 -14.60
CA ARG A 40 -1.16 -0.87 -15.92
C ARG A 40 -1.95 -1.52 -17.05
N GLU A 41 -2.18 -2.83 -16.98
CA GLU A 41 -2.97 -3.56 -17.98
C GLU A 41 -4.42 -3.11 -18.07
N ASN A 42 -4.96 -2.58 -16.97
CA ASN A 42 -6.31 -2.02 -16.92
C ASN A 42 -6.34 -0.50 -17.20
N GLY A 43 -5.24 0.08 -17.67
CA GLY A 43 -5.14 1.49 -18.05
C GLY A 43 -5.18 2.47 -16.87
N ASN A 44 -4.88 2.00 -15.66
CA ASN A 44 -4.89 2.85 -14.47
C ASN A 44 -3.55 3.58 -14.30
N THR A 45 -3.63 4.80 -13.78
CA THR A 45 -2.44 5.51 -13.32
C THR A 45 -1.99 4.90 -12.00
N VAL A 46 -0.71 4.53 -11.92
CA VAL A 46 -0.13 4.00 -10.69
C VAL A 46 0.68 5.10 -10.00
N VAL A 47 0.39 5.31 -8.72
CA VAL A 47 1.09 6.28 -7.87
C VAL A 47 1.52 5.58 -6.59
N VAL A 48 2.82 5.36 -6.41
CA VAL A 48 3.35 4.71 -5.21
C VAL A 48 3.66 5.74 -4.15
N ASP A 49 3.15 5.53 -2.95
CA ASP A 49 3.57 6.29 -1.78
C ASP A 49 4.70 5.52 -1.09
N ASP A 50 5.92 6.06 -1.18
CA ASP A 50 7.15 5.42 -0.68
C ASP A 50 7.60 6.07 0.62
N VAL A 51 7.35 5.40 1.74
CA VAL A 51 7.81 5.83 3.06
C VAL A 51 9.17 5.20 3.37
N LEU A 52 10.17 6.03 3.65
CA LEU A 52 11.50 5.61 4.12
C LEU A 52 12.14 4.50 3.26
N ASP A 53 12.21 4.75 1.95
CA ASP A 53 12.92 3.91 0.95
C ASP A 53 12.40 2.47 0.84
N THR A 54 11.12 2.22 1.18
CA THR A 54 10.52 0.89 1.13
C THR A 54 10.36 0.40 -0.32
N LEU A 55 10.05 1.29 -1.26
CA LEU A 55 10.00 0.95 -2.69
C LEU A 55 11.37 0.48 -3.22
N TYR A 56 12.45 1.13 -2.79
CA TYR A 56 13.80 0.70 -3.15
C TYR A 56 14.11 -0.71 -2.63
N MET A 57 13.76 -1.00 -1.37
CA MET A 57 13.89 -2.34 -0.81
C MET A 57 13.12 -3.38 -1.66
N TYR A 58 11.89 -3.07 -2.05
CA TYR A 58 11.07 -3.95 -2.89
C TYR A 58 11.70 -4.18 -4.27
N LYS A 59 12.23 -3.12 -4.91
CA LYS A 59 12.96 -3.22 -6.18
C LYS A 59 14.15 -4.17 -6.07
N ILE A 60 14.99 -4.01 -5.04
CA ILE A 60 16.15 -4.89 -4.82
C ILE A 60 15.72 -6.34 -4.57
N HIS A 61 14.66 -6.57 -3.80
CA HIS A 61 14.14 -7.94 -3.59
C HIS A 61 13.67 -8.59 -4.89
N LEU A 62 13.01 -7.84 -5.78
CA LEU A 62 12.61 -8.33 -7.10
C LEU A 62 13.82 -8.67 -7.98
N GLU A 63 14.80 -7.78 -8.04
CA GLU A 63 16.03 -7.99 -8.84
C GLU A 63 16.80 -9.23 -8.39
N LEU A 64 16.98 -9.38 -7.07
CA LEU A 64 17.64 -10.56 -6.48
C LEU A 64 16.84 -11.85 -6.72
N ALA A 65 15.52 -11.75 -6.86
CA ALA A 65 14.66 -12.87 -7.22
C ALA A 65 14.59 -13.14 -8.75
N GLY A 66 15.32 -12.36 -9.56
CA GLY A 66 15.39 -12.52 -11.02
C GLY A 66 14.21 -11.93 -11.79
N PHE A 67 13.42 -11.04 -11.17
CA PHE A 67 12.32 -10.36 -11.84
C PHE A 67 12.82 -9.13 -12.61
N ASP A 68 12.19 -8.85 -13.75
CA ASP A 68 12.41 -7.59 -14.48
C ASP A 68 11.73 -6.43 -13.74
N THR A 69 12.52 -5.47 -13.26
CA THR A 69 12.04 -4.30 -12.52
C THR A 69 11.81 -3.06 -13.40
N SER A 70 11.88 -3.20 -14.73
CA SER A 70 11.60 -2.12 -15.68
C SER A 70 10.20 -1.49 -15.50
N ILE A 71 9.24 -2.26 -14.98
CA ILE A 71 7.90 -1.77 -14.61
C ILE A 71 7.91 -0.72 -13.49
N LEU A 72 9.05 -0.50 -12.81
CA LEU A 72 9.20 0.50 -11.77
C LEU A 72 9.94 1.76 -12.24
N ASP A 73 10.49 1.79 -13.46
CA ASP A 73 11.35 2.89 -13.90
C ASP A 73 10.57 4.19 -14.19
N ASP A 74 9.34 4.07 -14.69
CA ASP A 74 8.46 5.19 -15.06
C ASP A 74 7.27 5.37 -14.11
N ILE A 75 7.21 4.60 -13.03
CA ILE A 75 6.10 4.68 -12.06
C ILE A 75 6.12 6.03 -11.34
N LYS A 76 4.96 6.66 -11.15
CA LYS A 76 4.87 7.92 -10.39
C LYS A 76 5.01 7.62 -8.90
N VAL A 77 5.82 8.40 -8.18
CA VAL A 77 6.11 8.18 -6.76
C VAL A 77 5.96 9.46 -5.95
N ILE A 78 5.25 9.39 -4.82
CA ILE A 78 5.25 10.40 -3.77
C ILE A 78 6.09 9.86 -2.62
N LYS A 79 7.14 10.59 -2.24
CA LYS A 79 8.14 10.06 -1.32
C LYS A 79 8.05 10.73 0.06
N ALA A 80 7.98 9.94 1.13
CA ALA A 80 8.00 10.42 2.51
C ALA A 80 9.33 10.09 3.17
N GLY A 81 10.16 11.11 3.39
CA GLY A 81 11.55 10.93 3.82
C GLY A 81 12.37 10.09 2.83
N GLY A 82 13.37 9.36 3.34
CA GLY A 82 14.21 8.47 2.53
C GLY A 82 15.13 9.19 1.52
N ARG A 83 16.17 8.48 1.07
CA ARG A 83 17.19 9.02 0.17
C ARG A 83 17.34 8.26 -1.15
N LEU A 84 16.77 7.06 -1.27
CA LEU A 84 16.95 6.19 -2.43
C LEU A 84 15.78 6.37 -3.39
N GLU A 85 16.06 6.64 -4.67
CA GLU A 85 15.04 6.96 -5.66
C GLU A 85 14.73 5.77 -6.56
N VAL A 86 13.44 5.54 -6.79
CA VAL A 86 12.89 4.58 -7.75
C VAL A 86 11.69 5.26 -8.41
N GLY A 87 11.58 5.14 -9.73
CA GLY A 87 10.50 5.77 -10.49
C GLY A 87 10.64 7.29 -10.65
N GLN A 88 9.55 7.92 -11.07
CA GLN A 88 9.42 9.37 -11.24
C GLN A 88 8.91 10.01 -9.95
N ILE A 89 9.79 10.70 -9.21
CA ILE A 89 9.42 11.41 -7.99
C ILE A 89 8.58 12.64 -8.33
N LEU A 90 7.27 12.59 -8.05
CA LEU A 90 6.35 13.72 -8.24
C LEU A 90 6.54 14.80 -7.18
N GLY A 91 6.98 14.40 -6.00
CA GLY A 91 7.21 15.29 -4.87
C GLY A 91 7.65 14.53 -3.63
N ARG A 92 8.13 15.30 -2.65
CA ARG A 92 8.57 14.79 -1.35
C ARG A 92 7.69 15.41 -0.27
N ILE A 93 7.26 14.58 0.66
CA ILE A 93 6.54 15.01 1.87
C ILE A 93 7.45 14.85 3.07
N SER A 94 7.32 15.77 4.01
CA SER A 94 8.05 15.78 5.27
C SER A 94 7.64 14.60 6.16
N LEU A 95 8.54 14.20 7.06
CA LEU A 95 8.22 13.30 8.18
C LEU A 95 7.82 14.08 9.44
N GLU A 96 7.51 15.37 9.27
CA GLU A 96 7.11 16.29 10.34
C GLU A 96 5.66 16.00 10.79
N GLU A 97 5.05 16.97 11.46
CA GLU A 97 3.70 16.88 12.02
C GLU A 97 2.68 16.34 11.00
N PRO A 98 1.78 15.41 11.41
CA PRO A 98 0.82 14.78 10.51
C PRO A 98 -0.02 15.73 9.65
N SER A 99 -0.37 16.90 10.19
CA SER A 99 -1.15 17.94 9.50
C SER A 99 -0.39 18.59 8.34
N ILE A 100 0.91 18.86 8.53
CA ILE A 100 1.80 19.39 7.49
C ILE A 100 1.91 18.35 6.37
N ARG A 101 2.22 17.09 6.74
CA ARG A 101 2.32 15.97 5.80
C ARG A 101 1.03 15.74 5.00
N GLU A 102 -0.14 15.83 5.63
CA GLU A 102 -1.43 15.75 4.93
C GLU A 102 -1.57 16.86 3.87
N SER A 103 -1.23 18.10 4.22
CA SER A 103 -1.33 19.25 3.31
C SER A 103 -0.39 19.15 2.10
N GLU A 104 0.84 18.67 2.32
CA GLU A 104 1.84 18.40 1.27
C GLU A 104 1.36 17.29 0.35
N TYR A 105 0.87 16.19 0.93
CA TYR A 105 0.37 15.06 0.18
C TYR A 105 -0.83 15.43 -0.70
N LYS A 106 -1.83 16.13 -0.15
CA LYS A 106 -2.99 16.60 -0.92
C LYS A 106 -2.59 17.48 -2.10
N ARG A 107 -1.61 18.38 -1.91
CA ARG A 107 -1.10 19.25 -2.96
C ARG A 107 -0.48 18.47 -4.11
N ILE A 108 0.36 17.47 -3.80
CA ILE A 108 1.00 16.63 -4.81
C ILE A 108 -0.05 15.77 -5.50
N LEU A 109 -0.92 15.09 -4.75
CA LEU A 109 -1.95 14.22 -5.32
C LEU A 109 -2.92 14.99 -6.23
N ASN A 110 -3.31 16.21 -5.86
CA ASN A 110 -4.20 17.06 -6.67
C ASN A 110 -3.55 17.58 -7.96
N SER A 111 -2.21 17.51 -8.08
CA SER A 111 -1.52 17.84 -9.33
C SER A 111 -1.63 16.72 -10.37
N ILE A 112 -2.03 15.52 -9.95
CA ILE A 112 -2.34 14.39 -10.84
C ILE A 112 -3.70 14.65 -11.50
N SER A 113 -3.86 14.24 -12.76
CA SER A 113 -5.04 14.59 -13.54
C SER A 113 -6.34 14.16 -12.82
N PRO A 114 -7.33 15.06 -12.66
CA PRO A 114 -8.55 14.79 -11.90
C PRO A 114 -9.47 13.74 -12.54
N ASN A 115 -9.17 13.33 -13.78
CA ASN A 115 -9.85 12.26 -14.50
C ASN A 115 -9.14 10.91 -14.35
N ASP A 116 -7.94 10.88 -13.78
CA ASP A 116 -7.16 9.65 -13.68
C ASP A 116 -7.77 8.74 -12.62
N LYS A 117 -8.02 7.50 -13.02
CA LYS A 117 -8.27 6.40 -12.12
C LYS A 117 -6.93 5.96 -11.52
N VAL A 118 -6.78 6.16 -10.21
CA VAL A 118 -5.50 5.93 -9.54
C VAL A 118 -5.53 4.62 -8.75
N VAL A 119 -4.53 3.77 -9.01
CA VAL A 119 -4.15 2.67 -8.11
C VAL A 119 -2.94 3.13 -7.31
N ASN A 120 -3.07 3.10 -5.98
CA ASN A 120 -2.13 3.73 -5.06
C ASN A 120 -1.57 2.71 -4.06
N PRO A 121 -0.49 1.99 -4.41
CA PRO A 121 0.28 1.22 -3.44
C PRO A 121 0.96 2.15 -2.44
N VAL A 122 0.76 1.92 -1.14
CA VAL A 122 1.40 2.64 -0.05
C VAL A 122 2.33 1.69 0.68
N LEU A 123 3.62 2.01 0.69
CA LEU A 123 4.68 1.14 1.19
C LEU A 123 5.36 1.76 2.40
N GLY A 124 5.48 0.98 3.49
CA GLY A 124 6.19 1.39 4.71
C GLY A 124 5.43 2.37 5.59
N PHE A 125 4.11 2.51 5.40
CA PHE A 125 3.26 3.43 6.15
C PHE A 125 3.30 3.17 7.65
N GLU A 126 3.44 1.92 8.08
CA GLU A 126 3.62 1.51 9.47
C GLU A 126 4.79 2.23 10.15
N LYS A 127 5.82 2.62 9.39
CA LYS A 127 6.97 3.37 9.91
C LYS A 127 6.59 4.78 10.32
N LEU A 128 5.59 5.40 9.70
CA LEU A 128 5.05 6.70 10.14
C LEU A 128 4.35 6.59 11.49
N LEU A 129 3.71 5.45 11.75
CA LEU A 129 3.04 5.19 13.03
C LEU A 129 4.06 4.92 14.15
N LEU A 130 5.21 4.31 13.81
CA LEU A 130 6.31 4.08 14.76
C LEU A 130 7.00 5.36 15.22
N ILE A 131 7.18 6.33 14.32
CA ILE A 131 7.86 7.60 14.62
C ILE A 131 6.90 8.67 15.14
N ALA A 132 5.60 8.37 15.27
CA ALA A 132 4.62 9.30 15.80
C ALA A 132 4.97 9.66 17.25
N ASP A 133 5.05 10.95 17.56
CA ASP A 133 5.44 11.44 18.89
C ASP A 133 4.37 11.20 19.97
N SER A 134 3.13 10.98 19.56
CA SER A 134 2.01 10.79 20.48
C SER A 134 0.87 9.93 19.90
N LYS A 135 -0.02 9.47 20.78
CA LYS A 135 -1.29 8.84 20.37
C LYS A 135 -2.13 9.77 19.49
N GLN A 136 -2.08 11.08 19.76
CA GLN A 136 -2.79 12.07 18.96
C GLN A 136 -2.23 12.13 17.53
N ASP A 137 -0.92 12.00 17.35
CA ASP A 137 -0.30 11.97 16.03
C ASP A 137 -0.65 10.69 15.27
N THR A 138 -0.71 9.56 15.97
CA THR A 138 -1.22 8.31 15.40
C THR A 138 -2.66 8.49 14.91
N LEU A 139 -3.55 9.04 15.73
CA LEU A 139 -4.96 9.26 15.37
C LEU A 139 -5.13 10.28 14.24
N THR A 140 -4.33 11.35 14.24
CA THR A 140 -4.33 12.34 13.14
C THR A 140 -3.87 11.70 11.82
N THR A 141 -2.85 10.84 11.89
CA THR A 141 -2.37 10.07 10.74
C THR A 141 -3.45 9.11 10.22
N MET A 142 -4.17 8.41 11.11
CA MET A 142 -5.29 7.56 10.72
C MET A 142 -6.45 8.37 10.12
N ASN A 143 -6.83 9.50 10.72
CA ASN A 143 -7.85 10.39 10.16
C ASN A 143 -7.48 10.89 8.76
N THR A 144 -6.19 11.11 8.49
CA THR A 144 -5.71 11.43 7.15
C THR A 144 -6.01 10.31 6.17
N VAL A 145 -5.74 9.05 6.52
CA VAL A 145 -6.10 7.88 5.71
C VAL A 145 -7.61 7.85 5.46
N LEU A 146 -8.43 8.03 6.51
CA LEU A 146 -9.89 8.05 6.40
C LEU A 146 -10.39 9.09 5.41
N SER A 147 -9.76 10.28 5.39
CA SER A 147 -10.15 11.39 4.50
C SER A 147 -10.06 11.05 3.01
N PHE A 148 -9.34 9.99 2.66
CA PHE A 148 -9.18 9.53 1.29
C PHE A 148 -10.02 8.30 0.92
N THR A 149 -10.60 7.61 1.91
CA THR A 149 -11.57 6.55 1.66
C THR A 149 -12.79 7.15 0.95
N GLY A 150 -13.27 6.49 -0.10
CA GLY A 150 -14.38 6.95 -0.94
C GLY A 150 -13.98 7.91 -2.09
N THR A 151 -12.69 8.23 -2.25
CA THR A 151 -12.20 9.07 -3.37
C THR A 151 -11.99 8.27 -4.66
N LYS A 152 -11.62 8.93 -5.77
CA LYS A 152 -11.39 8.25 -7.07
C LYS A 152 -10.07 7.45 -7.16
N ARG A 153 -9.60 6.88 -6.05
CA ARG A 153 -8.42 6.02 -6.00
C ARG A 153 -8.71 4.70 -5.28
N ILE A 154 -7.93 3.68 -5.58
CA ILE A 154 -7.87 2.45 -4.79
C ILE A 154 -6.52 2.46 -4.08
N ALA A 155 -6.52 2.54 -2.75
CA ALA A 155 -5.29 2.53 -1.96
C ALA A 155 -4.99 1.11 -1.46
N PHE A 156 -3.75 0.65 -1.62
CA PHE A 156 -3.27 -0.64 -1.14
C PHE A 156 -2.12 -0.41 -0.15
N TYR A 157 -2.42 -0.46 1.14
CA TYR A 157 -1.43 -0.29 2.20
C TYR A 157 -0.75 -1.63 2.51
N PHE A 158 0.52 -1.74 2.19
CA PHE A 158 1.34 -2.90 2.54
C PHE A 158 1.90 -2.70 3.94
N ILE A 159 1.41 -3.49 4.90
CA ILE A 159 1.68 -3.30 6.33
C ILE A 159 2.33 -4.55 6.92
N THR A 160 3.51 -4.32 7.49
CA THR A 160 4.21 -5.30 8.32
C THR A 160 3.54 -5.39 9.70
N THR A 161 2.70 -6.40 9.94
CA THR A 161 1.81 -6.42 11.13
C THR A 161 2.56 -6.63 12.43
N ASP A 162 3.57 -7.51 12.46
CA ASP A 162 4.31 -7.83 13.68
C ASP A 162 5.12 -6.64 14.22
N LEU A 163 5.39 -5.64 13.37
CA LEU A 163 5.97 -4.37 13.79
C LEU A 163 4.96 -3.52 14.57
N LEU A 164 3.72 -3.41 14.08
CA LEU A 164 2.66 -2.65 14.74
C LEU A 164 2.13 -3.37 15.98
N GLU A 165 1.97 -4.69 15.95
CA GLU A 165 1.53 -5.50 17.09
C GLU A 165 2.44 -5.32 18.31
N LYS A 166 3.74 -5.16 18.10
CA LYS A 166 4.74 -5.02 19.18
C LYS A 166 4.91 -3.58 19.64
N SER A 167 4.78 -2.61 18.74
CA SER A 167 5.11 -1.21 19.03
C SER A 167 3.89 -0.32 19.26
N VAL A 168 2.85 -0.46 18.42
CA VAL A 168 1.66 0.41 18.46
C VAL A 168 0.37 -0.42 18.20
N PRO A 169 0.04 -1.43 19.05
CA PRO A 169 -0.97 -2.43 18.70
C PRO A 169 -2.37 -1.86 18.42
N TYR A 170 -2.76 -0.80 19.13
CA TYR A 170 -4.05 -0.14 18.89
C TYR A 170 -4.16 0.47 17.49
N ALA A 171 -3.03 0.84 16.87
CA ALA A 171 -3.02 1.42 15.54
C ALA A 171 -3.37 0.38 14.48
N LEU A 172 -2.87 -0.87 14.62
CA LEU A 172 -3.24 -1.96 13.73
C LEU A 172 -4.76 -2.23 13.78
N LEU A 173 -5.32 -2.35 14.98
CA LEU A 173 -6.76 -2.58 15.17
C LEU A 173 -7.62 -1.46 14.56
N LEU A 174 -7.22 -0.20 14.74
CA LEU A 174 -7.90 0.94 14.11
C LEU A 174 -7.80 0.88 12.58
N PHE A 175 -6.65 0.47 12.06
CA PHE A 175 -6.44 0.40 10.62
C PHE A 175 -7.28 -0.71 9.98
N GLU A 176 -7.32 -1.90 10.59
CA GLU A 176 -8.18 -3.01 10.20
C GLU A 176 -9.67 -2.62 10.24
N ASP A 177 -10.11 -1.88 11.27
CA ASP A 177 -11.49 -1.40 11.40
C ASP A 177 -11.87 -0.44 10.26
N MET A 178 -10.98 0.49 9.93
CA MET A 178 -11.19 1.50 8.89
C MET A 178 -11.06 0.97 7.46
N ALA A 179 -10.29 -0.10 7.24
CA ALA A 179 -10.08 -0.67 5.92
C ALA A 179 -11.38 -1.26 5.36
N THR A 180 -11.66 -1.03 4.07
CA THR A 180 -12.81 -1.64 3.39
C THR A 180 -12.55 -3.09 3.01
N THR A 181 -11.28 -3.43 2.79
CA THR A 181 -10.82 -4.79 2.54
C THR A 181 -9.53 -5.04 3.31
N VAL A 182 -9.41 -6.22 3.93
CA VAL A 182 -8.16 -6.70 4.53
C VAL A 182 -7.79 -8.02 3.86
N ILE A 183 -6.58 -8.06 3.31
CA ILE A 183 -5.99 -9.22 2.67
C ILE A 183 -4.77 -9.62 3.47
N ARG A 184 -4.78 -10.82 4.03
CA ARG A 184 -3.65 -11.37 4.78
C ARG A 184 -2.79 -12.22 3.87
N VAL A 185 -1.51 -11.90 3.84
CA VAL A 185 -0.48 -12.65 3.12
C VAL A 185 0.24 -13.54 4.12
N THR A 186 0.18 -14.84 3.90
CA THR A 186 0.90 -15.83 4.71
C THR A 186 1.79 -16.69 3.84
N LYS A 187 2.86 -17.23 4.41
CA LYS A 187 3.71 -18.20 3.74
C LYS A 187 3.64 -19.55 4.44
N LYS A 188 3.29 -20.59 3.69
CA LYS A 188 3.37 -21.98 4.13
C LYS A 188 4.32 -22.75 3.23
N GLU A 189 5.45 -23.16 3.79
CA GLU A 189 6.56 -23.79 3.07
C GLU A 189 7.07 -22.92 1.91
N ARG A 190 6.70 -23.27 0.67
CA ARG A 190 7.07 -22.56 -0.57
C ARG A 190 5.92 -21.79 -1.19
N MET A 191 4.72 -21.89 -0.63
CA MET A 191 3.53 -21.27 -1.18
C MET A 191 3.17 -20.02 -0.38
N PHE A 192 2.74 -18.98 -1.09
CA PHE A 192 2.16 -17.79 -0.48
C PHE A 192 0.64 -17.85 -0.62
N SER A 193 -0.08 -17.53 0.44
CA SER A 193 -1.53 -17.43 0.42
C SER A 193 -1.95 -15.99 0.62
N PHE A 194 -2.88 -15.52 -0.21
CA PHE A 194 -3.58 -14.25 -0.10
C PHE A 194 -5.01 -14.53 0.31
N SER A 195 -5.33 -14.32 1.58
CA SER A 195 -6.64 -14.57 2.17
C SER A 195 -7.37 -13.25 2.40
N VAL A 196 -8.52 -13.05 1.77
CA VAL A 196 -9.40 -11.92 2.05
C VAL A 196 -10.13 -12.20 3.36
N VAL A 197 -9.73 -11.53 4.44
CA VAL A 197 -10.28 -11.75 5.79
C VAL A 197 -11.39 -10.75 6.15
N LYS A 198 -11.50 -9.67 5.38
CA LYS A 198 -12.57 -8.66 5.46
C LYS A 198 -12.76 -8.08 4.07
N SER A 199 -14.00 -7.87 3.63
CA SER A 199 -14.32 -7.11 2.41
C SER A 199 -15.72 -6.52 2.46
N VAL A 200 -15.90 -5.30 1.96
CA VAL A 200 -17.24 -4.74 1.67
C VAL A 200 -17.91 -5.38 0.44
N ASN A 201 -17.13 -6.11 -0.36
CA ASN A 201 -17.63 -6.93 -1.46
C ASN A 201 -17.72 -8.40 -1.03
N ASN A 202 -18.95 -8.88 -0.79
CA ASN A 202 -19.26 -10.25 -0.36
C ASN A 202 -18.81 -11.33 -1.35
N GLU A 203 -18.55 -11.01 -2.63
CA GLU A 203 -18.09 -11.99 -3.62
C GLU A 203 -16.65 -12.46 -3.38
N ILE A 204 -15.86 -11.66 -2.68
CA ILE A 204 -14.47 -11.95 -2.38
C ILE A 204 -14.20 -12.13 -0.90
N ASP A 205 -15.16 -11.86 -0.03
CA ASP A 205 -14.98 -12.06 1.41
C ASP A 205 -14.75 -13.55 1.72
N GLY A 206 -13.69 -13.86 2.47
CA GLY A 206 -13.24 -15.22 2.74
C GLY A 206 -12.56 -15.94 1.57
N VAL A 207 -12.34 -15.29 0.41
CA VAL A 207 -11.62 -15.91 -0.71
C VAL A 207 -10.14 -16.05 -0.39
N GLU A 208 -9.58 -17.23 -0.69
CA GLU A 208 -8.16 -17.52 -0.56
C GLU A 208 -7.55 -17.84 -1.93
N VAL A 209 -6.38 -17.25 -2.22
CA VAL A 209 -5.59 -17.54 -3.41
C VAL A 209 -4.20 -17.96 -3.00
N VAL A 210 -3.80 -19.18 -3.39
CA VAL A 210 -2.47 -19.73 -3.14
C VAL A 210 -1.62 -19.61 -4.41
N ILE A 211 -0.37 -19.17 -4.25
CA ILE A 211 0.63 -19.03 -5.31
C ILE A 211 1.96 -19.70 -4.97
#